data_AF-A0A2S5B2S3-F1
#
_entry.id   AF-A0A2S5B2S3-F1
#
_cell.length_a   1.000
_cell.length_b   1.000
_cell.length_c   1.000
_cell.angle_alpha   90.00
_cell.angle_beta   90.00
_cell.angle_gamma   90.00
#
_symmetry.space_group_name_H-M   'P 1'
#
loop_
_entity.id
_entity.type
_entity.pdbx_description
1 polymer ?
#
loop_
_entity_poly.entity_id
_entity_poly.type
_entity_poly.pdbx_seq_one_letter_code
_entity_poly.pdbx_strand_id
1 'polypeptide(L)'
;IYKIGLAATISVWQIVNWLIYSLAAVAFVYRCLDLAAHDDDKQNHYRQLAFQWLSMAAPLVWAKLLTVFDLLRFFGVMQIVVWRMLKESAVFCVLLVIFAIGFGQALTGLDVADEKRDSTRTVINTLIQAVLGSPNFDYYDELESAYPFGLILYYAWSVATIVILLNVLVALFSSAYESEETFLAFFASKTVDSILPLPRAIQRESLHPIDESRLIELVILPLEFIVSKRTYARINRVLMTTLFIIPMFCIAVYESRISPVRRTDLHALVCEPDDYQEAEENPEPASEERDGAKIAKVEFEQLKKRMPDLQRSPVGECLYQILELKKELATMRSELAGMRGDDGEKAQLAKDAKRYGKEAKAELEE
;
A
#
# COMPACT_ATOMS: atom_id res chain seq x y z
N ILE A 1 -8.70 -27.68 10.73
CA ILE A 1 -10.17 -27.86 10.68
C ILE A 1 -10.72 -28.41 12.01
N TYR A 2 -10.23 -29.52 12.55
CA TYR A 2 -10.83 -30.18 13.73
C TYR A 2 -10.75 -29.41 15.08
N LYS A 3 -9.94 -28.35 15.21
CA LYS A 3 -9.75 -27.64 16.49
C LYS A 3 -10.17 -26.17 16.55
N ILE A 4 -10.44 -25.49 15.42
CA ILE A 4 -10.55 -24.01 15.38
C ILE A 4 -11.89 -23.51 14.81
N GLY A 5 -12.78 -24.42 14.38
CA GLY A 5 -14.08 -24.04 13.81
C GLY A 5 -13.96 -23.57 12.35
N LEU A 6 -14.89 -24.01 11.52
CA LEU A 6 -14.88 -23.82 10.06
C LEU A 6 -14.92 -22.35 9.64
N ALA A 7 -15.64 -21.50 10.38
CA ALA A 7 -15.88 -20.10 9.98
C ALA A 7 -14.63 -19.20 10.09
N ALA A 8 -13.73 -19.46 11.03
CA ALA A 8 -12.53 -18.64 11.26
C ALA A 8 -11.36 -18.96 10.32
N THR A 9 -11.47 -20.01 9.50
CA THR A 9 -10.36 -20.49 8.64
C THR A 9 -10.55 -20.20 7.15
N ILE A 10 -11.66 -19.57 6.76
CA ILE A 10 -11.99 -19.35 5.34
C ILE A 10 -11.40 -18.00 4.90
N SER A 11 -10.18 -18.05 4.36
CA SER A 11 -9.62 -16.94 3.58
C SER A 11 -10.11 -17.03 2.14
N VAL A 12 -10.32 -15.90 1.47
CA VAL A 12 -10.71 -15.86 0.05
C VAL A 12 -9.73 -16.63 -0.83
N TRP A 13 -8.44 -16.51 -0.55
CA TRP A 13 -7.41 -17.26 -1.29
C TRP A 13 -7.53 -18.77 -1.10
N GLN A 14 -8.07 -19.22 0.03
CA GLN A 14 -8.35 -20.63 0.27
C GLN A 14 -9.54 -21.11 -0.56
N ILE A 15 -10.58 -20.27 -0.71
CA ILE A 15 -11.69 -20.54 -1.63
C ILE A 15 -11.18 -20.68 -3.07
N VAL A 16 -10.31 -19.75 -3.51
CA VAL A 16 -9.69 -19.82 -4.84
C VAL A 16 -8.86 -21.10 -5.01
N ASN A 17 -8.09 -21.51 -4.00
CA ASN A 17 -7.36 -22.78 -4.04
C ASN A 17 -8.32 -23.98 -4.18
N TRP A 18 -9.38 -24.00 -3.40
CA TRP A 18 -10.37 -25.08 -3.46
C TRP A 18 -11.06 -25.14 -4.83
N LEU A 19 -11.32 -23.97 -5.43
CA LEU A 19 -11.87 -23.88 -6.79
C LEU A 19 -10.89 -24.44 -7.83
N ILE A 20 -9.61 -24.06 -7.78
CA ILE A 20 -8.56 -24.57 -8.67
C ILE A 20 -8.43 -26.09 -8.51
N TYR A 21 -8.36 -26.59 -7.27
CA TYR A 21 -8.24 -28.02 -7.00
C TYR A 21 -9.49 -28.80 -7.42
N SER A 22 -10.68 -28.22 -7.26
CA SER A 22 -11.93 -28.82 -7.73
C SER A 22 -11.95 -28.94 -9.26
N LEU A 23 -11.63 -27.86 -9.98
CA LEU A 23 -11.56 -27.87 -11.44
C LEU A 23 -10.50 -28.83 -11.96
N ALA A 24 -9.32 -28.85 -11.33
CA ALA A 24 -8.24 -29.77 -11.67
C ALA A 24 -8.61 -31.23 -11.35
N ALA A 25 -9.32 -31.49 -10.25
CA ALA A 25 -9.80 -32.82 -9.90
C ALA A 25 -10.85 -33.31 -10.91
N VAL A 26 -11.78 -32.45 -11.33
CA VAL A 26 -12.76 -32.78 -12.38
C VAL A 26 -12.04 -33.10 -13.71
N ALA A 27 -11.07 -32.27 -14.11
CA ALA A 27 -10.26 -32.53 -15.30
C ALA A 27 -9.48 -33.86 -15.19
N PHE A 28 -8.94 -34.17 -14.02
CA PHE A 28 -8.25 -35.43 -13.75
C PHE A 28 -9.19 -36.64 -13.84
N VAL A 29 -10.42 -36.55 -13.30
CA VAL A 29 -11.43 -37.60 -13.42
C VAL A 29 -11.78 -37.86 -14.90
N TYR A 30 -11.99 -36.81 -15.70
CA TYR A 30 -12.23 -36.96 -17.14
C TYR A 30 -11.03 -37.59 -17.86
N ARG A 31 -9.80 -37.32 -17.41
CA ARG A 31 -8.60 -37.93 -17.96
C ARG A 31 -8.48 -39.42 -17.60
N CYS A 32 -8.94 -39.82 -16.41
CA CYS A 32 -9.07 -41.24 -16.05
C CYS A 32 -10.15 -41.95 -16.86
N LEU A 33 -11.29 -41.29 -17.12
CA LEU A 33 -12.37 -41.82 -17.96
C LEU A 33 -11.95 -42.00 -19.41
N ASP A 34 -11.18 -41.05 -19.95
CA ASP A 34 -10.56 -41.16 -21.27
C ASP A 34 -9.66 -42.41 -21.37
N LEU A 35 -8.81 -42.65 -20.36
CA LEU A 35 -7.96 -43.85 -20.34
C LEU A 35 -8.74 -45.17 -20.18
N ALA A 36 -9.91 -45.13 -19.55
CA ALA A 36 -10.77 -46.31 -19.35
C ALA A 36 -11.70 -46.60 -20.56
N ALA A 37 -12.00 -45.57 -21.35
CA ALA A 37 -12.81 -45.73 -22.55
C ALA A 37 -12.04 -46.52 -23.62
N HIS A 38 -12.71 -47.48 -24.26
CA HIS A 38 -12.14 -48.31 -25.34
C HIS A 38 -12.60 -47.85 -26.74
N ASP A 39 -13.33 -46.74 -26.81
CA ASP A 39 -14.03 -46.24 -28.00
C ASP A 39 -13.45 -44.87 -28.37
N ASP A 40 -12.89 -44.74 -29.56
CA ASP A 40 -12.08 -43.58 -29.99
C ASP A 40 -12.88 -42.26 -29.96
N ASP A 41 -14.17 -42.30 -30.30
CA ASP A 41 -15.03 -41.11 -30.30
C ASP A 41 -15.30 -40.60 -28.88
N LYS A 42 -15.51 -41.51 -27.93
CA LYS A 42 -15.74 -41.17 -26.51
C LYS A 42 -14.45 -40.71 -25.85
N GLN A 43 -13.33 -41.34 -26.17
CA GLN A 43 -12.00 -40.88 -25.73
C GLN A 43 -11.76 -39.43 -26.15
N ASN A 44 -11.98 -39.10 -27.42
CA ASN A 44 -11.76 -37.75 -27.92
C ASN A 44 -12.68 -36.72 -27.24
N HIS A 45 -13.93 -37.08 -26.95
CA HIS A 45 -14.87 -36.24 -26.20
C HIS A 45 -14.42 -35.98 -24.76
N TYR A 46 -14.00 -37.02 -24.02
CA TYR A 46 -13.51 -36.86 -22.64
C TYR A 46 -12.21 -36.08 -22.57
N ARG A 47 -11.33 -36.24 -23.55
CA ARG A 47 -10.09 -35.46 -23.68
C ARG A 47 -10.39 -33.97 -23.91
N GLN A 48 -11.36 -33.63 -24.75
CA GLN A 48 -11.77 -32.24 -24.96
C GLN A 48 -12.36 -31.62 -23.69
N LEU A 49 -13.23 -32.35 -22.98
CA LEU A 49 -13.80 -31.88 -21.71
C LEU A 49 -12.72 -31.64 -20.66
N ALA A 50 -11.77 -32.57 -20.51
CA ALA A 50 -10.66 -32.40 -19.58
C ALA A 50 -9.84 -31.13 -19.89
N PHE A 51 -9.60 -30.84 -21.17
CA PHE A 51 -8.89 -29.64 -21.59
C PHE A 51 -9.70 -28.35 -21.37
N GLN A 52 -11.02 -28.37 -21.58
CA GLN A 52 -11.90 -27.23 -21.30
C GLN A 52 -11.94 -26.89 -19.81
N TRP A 53 -12.07 -27.89 -18.94
CA TRP A 53 -12.03 -27.70 -17.48
C TRP A 53 -10.67 -27.18 -17.01
N LEU A 54 -9.57 -27.68 -17.58
CA LEU A 54 -8.23 -27.19 -17.26
C LEU A 54 -8.03 -25.75 -17.75
N SER A 55 -8.54 -25.41 -18.93
CA SER A 55 -8.50 -24.06 -19.49
C SER A 55 -9.30 -23.06 -18.64
N MET A 56 -10.43 -23.49 -18.07
CA MET A 56 -11.20 -22.69 -17.10
C MET A 56 -10.43 -22.42 -15.79
N ALA A 57 -9.55 -23.34 -15.38
CA ALA A 57 -8.71 -23.16 -14.20
C ALA A 57 -7.53 -22.19 -14.43
N ALA A 58 -7.05 -22.04 -15.67
CA ALA A 58 -5.87 -21.25 -15.98
C ALA A 58 -5.95 -19.78 -15.52
N PRO A 59 -7.04 -19.01 -15.76
CA PRO A 59 -7.17 -17.65 -15.25
C PRO A 59 -7.08 -17.55 -13.72
N LEU A 60 -7.59 -18.55 -12.99
CA LEU A 60 -7.51 -18.60 -11.53
C LEU A 60 -6.08 -18.85 -11.02
N VAL A 61 -5.31 -19.65 -11.76
CA VAL A 61 -3.87 -19.85 -11.49
C VAL A 61 -3.09 -18.56 -11.74
N TRP A 62 -3.39 -17.82 -12.82
CA TRP A 62 -2.79 -16.51 -13.02
C TRP A 62 -3.19 -15.49 -11.95
N ALA A 63 -4.44 -15.53 -11.46
CA ALA A 63 -4.87 -14.71 -10.34
C ALA A 63 -4.07 -15.02 -9.05
N LYS A 64 -3.57 -16.26 -8.86
CA LYS A 64 -2.69 -16.61 -7.75
C LYS A 64 -1.34 -15.92 -7.83
N LEU A 65 -0.85 -15.62 -9.03
CA LEU A 65 0.41 -14.88 -9.19
C LEU A 65 0.33 -13.49 -8.54
N LEU A 66 -0.86 -12.87 -8.46
CA LEU A 66 -1.07 -11.60 -7.75
C LEU A 66 -0.67 -11.71 -6.26
N THR A 67 -0.88 -12.87 -5.62
CA THR A 67 -0.47 -13.07 -4.21
C THR A 67 1.03 -13.03 -3.99
N VAL A 68 1.81 -13.32 -5.04
CA VAL A 68 3.28 -13.23 -5.02
C VAL A 68 3.73 -11.78 -5.16
N PHE A 69 3.02 -10.98 -5.97
CA PHE A 69 3.32 -9.56 -6.13
C PHE A 69 3.01 -8.72 -4.89
N ASP A 70 2.22 -9.24 -3.95
CA ASP A 70 1.94 -8.62 -2.65
C ASP A 70 3.21 -8.39 -1.77
N LEU A 71 4.36 -9.01 -2.12
CA LEU A 71 5.63 -8.74 -1.45
C LEU A 71 6.27 -7.40 -1.88
N LEU A 72 5.84 -6.83 -3.01
CA LEU A 72 6.36 -5.55 -3.50
C LEU A 72 5.51 -4.41 -2.95
N ARG A 73 6.14 -3.41 -2.31
CA ARG A 73 5.45 -2.24 -1.72
C ARG A 73 4.44 -1.61 -2.68
N PHE A 74 4.83 -1.37 -3.94
CA PHE A 74 3.94 -0.75 -4.93
C PHE A 74 2.69 -1.61 -5.23
N PHE A 75 2.89 -2.89 -5.56
CA PHE A 75 1.79 -3.78 -5.93
C PHE A 75 0.92 -4.18 -4.73
N GLY A 76 1.51 -4.35 -3.55
CA GLY A 76 0.79 -4.66 -2.32
C GLY A 76 -0.15 -3.54 -1.87
N VAL A 77 0.30 -2.27 -1.92
CA VAL A 77 -0.59 -1.11 -1.66
C VAL A 77 -1.76 -1.12 -2.64
N MET A 78 -1.48 -1.26 -3.94
CA MET A 78 -2.51 -1.28 -4.97
C MET A 78 -3.51 -2.43 -4.78
N GLN A 79 -3.03 -3.62 -4.42
CA GLN A 79 -3.86 -4.80 -4.20
C GLN A 79 -4.79 -4.64 -2.99
N ILE A 80 -4.30 -4.08 -1.88
CA ILE A 80 -5.13 -3.82 -0.69
C ILE A 80 -6.22 -2.80 -1.01
N VAL A 81 -5.86 -1.73 -1.72
CA VAL A 81 -6.77 -0.68 -2.14
C VAL A 81 -7.87 -1.25 -3.05
N VAL A 82 -7.51 -2.04 -4.07
CA VAL A 82 -8.47 -2.74 -4.94
C VAL A 82 -9.36 -3.69 -4.13
N TRP A 83 -8.80 -4.44 -3.18
CA TRP A 83 -9.57 -5.37 -2.36
C TRP A 83 -10.57 -4.66 -1.45
N ARG A 84 -10.17 -3.54 -0.86
CA ARG A 84 -11.02 -2.67 -0.05
C ARG A 84 -12.15 -2.08 -0.91
N MET A 85 -11.82 -1.57 -2.09
CA MET A 85 -12.79 -1.06 -3.06
C MET A 85 -13.82 -2.12 -3.45
N LEU A 86 -13.39 -3.34 -3.75
CA LEU A 86 -14.29 -4.45 -4.07
C LEU A 86 -15.21 -4.81 -2.90
N LYS A 87 -14.72 -4.74 -1.67
CA LYS A 87 -15.53 -4.99 -0.46
C LYS A 87 -16.56 -3.87 -0.23
N GLU A 88 -16.16 -2.61 -0.39
CA GLU A 88 -17.05 -1.45 -0.21
C GLU A 88 -18.12 -1.40 -1.32
N SER A 89 -17.77 -1.77 -2.56
CA SER A 89 -18.71 -1.89 -3.68
C SER A 89 -19.56 -3.17 -3.69
N ALA A 90 -19.35 -4.11 -2.75
CA ALA A 90 -20.12 -5.35 -2.72
C ALA A 90 -21.62 -5.10 -2.49
N VAL A 91 -21.97 -4.13 -1.65
CA VAL A 91 -23.38 -3.71 -1.42
C VAL A 91 -24.02 -3.23 -2.72
N PHE A 92 -23.23 -2.51 -3.51
CA PHE A 92 -23.66 -1.98 -4.79
C PHE A 92 -23.88 -3.10 -5.83
N CYS A 93 -23.03 -4.12 -5.83
CA CYS A 93 -23.22 -5.32 -6.66
C CYS A 93 -24.51 -6.07 -6.30
N VAL A 94 -24.88 -6.16 -5.02
CA VAL A 94 -26.16 -6.74 -4.59
C VAL A 94 -27.35 -5.93 -5.13
N LEU A 95 -27.27 -4.60 -5.07
CA LEU A 95 -28.31 -3.72 -5.64
C LEU A 95 -28.44 -3.92 -7.15
N LEU A 96 -27.32 -4.05 -7.87
CA LEU A 96 -27.31 -4.37 -9.31
C LEU A 96 -28.02 -5.69 -9.60
N VAL A 97 -27.77 -6.75 -8.81
CA VAL A 97 -28.44 -8.05 -9.00
C VAL A 97 -29.95 -7.96 -8.75
N ILE A 98 -30.38 -7.28 -7.69
CA ILE A 98 -31.82 -7.07 -7.41
C ILE A 98 -32.47 -6.30 -8.56
N PHE A 99 -31.80 -5.27 -9.05
CA PHE A 99 -32.24 -4.48 -10.18
C PHE A 99 -32.31 -5.32 -11.47
N ALA A 100 -31.30 -6.16 -11.73
CA ALA A 100 -31.27 -7.08 -12.86
C ALA A 100 -32.41 -8.09 -12.84
N ILE A 101 -32.73 -8.65 -11.67
CA ILE A 101 -33.85 -9.56 -11.50
C ILE A 101 -35.17 -8.82 -11.76
N GLY A 102 -35.35 -7.61 -11.26
CA GLY A 102 -36.57 -6.82 -11.48
C GLY A 102 -36.82 -6.51 -12.96
N PHE A 103 -35.79 -6.05 -13.69
CA PHE A 103 -35.90 -5.79 -15.13
C PHE A 103 -36.01 -7.08 -15.94
N GLY A 104 -35.31 -8.13 -15.56
CA GLY A 104 -35.44 -9.45 -16.19
C GLY A 104 -36.84 -10.04 -16.03
N GLN A 105 -37.46 -9.88 -14.87
CA GLN A 105 -38.85 -10.28 -14.64
C GLN A 105 -39.82 -9.43 -15.47
N ALA A 106 -39.60 -8.12 -15.58
CA ALA A 106 -40.47 -7.24 -16.36
C ALA A 106 -40.38 -7.54 -17.88
N LEU A 107 -39.18 -7.78 -18.41
CA LEU A 107 -38.98 -8.17 -19.82
C LEU A 107 -39.56 -9.55 -20.12
N THR A 108 -39.28 -10.54 -19.26
CA THR A 108 -39.87 -11.89 -19.41
C THR A 108 -41.39 -11.86 -19.29
N GLY A 109 -41.94 -10.98 -18.46
CA GLY A 109 -43.39 -10.78 -18.34
C GLY A 109 -44.02 -10.20 -19.61
N LEU A 110 -43.30 -9.32 -20.32
CA LEU A 110 -43.74 -8.78 -21.60
C LEU A 110 -43.72 -9.85 -22.71
N ASP A 111 -42.65 -10.65 -22.77
CA ASP A 111 -42.54 -11.76 -23.74
C ASP A 111 -43.69 -12.78 -23.59
N VAL A 112 -44.09 -13.06 -22.34
CA VAL A 112 -45.23 -13.94 -22.06
C VAL A 112 -46.56 -13.32 -22.51
N ALA A 113 -46.71 -12.00 -22.43
CA ALA A 113 -47.91 -11.29 -22.88
C ALA A 113 -48.02 -11.23 -24.41
N ASP A 114 -46.89 -11.17 -25.12
CA ASP A 114 -46.82 -11.09 -26.58
C ASP A 114 -46.86 -12.46 -27.27
N GLU A 115 -47.19 -13.54 -26.53
CA GLU A 115 -47.25 -14.95 -26.98
C GLU A 115 -45.94 -15.53 -27.58
N LYS A 116 -44.86 -14.74 -27.62
CA LYS A 116 -43.52 -15.18 -28.01
C LYS A 116 -42.79 -15.70 -26.78
N ARG A 117 -42.74 -17.03 -26.63
CA ARG A 117 -41.85 -17.68 -25.65
C ARG A 117 -40.40 -17.63 -26.12
N ASP A 118 -39.84 -16.44 -26.19
CA ASP A 118 -38.39 -16.33 -26.29
C ASP A 118 -37.76 -17.03 -25.09
N SER A 119 -36.63 -17.69 -25.34
CA SER A 119 -35.93 -18.40 -24.28
C SER A 119 -35.49 -17.36 -23.25
N THR A 120 -35.99 -17.44 -22.02
CA THR A 120 -35.58 -16.58 -20.89
C THR A 120 -34.06 -16.47 -20.75
N ARG A 121 -33.32 -17.48 -21.24
CA ARG A 121 -31.84 -17.47 -21.32
C ARG A 121 -31.29 -16.37 -22.24
N THR A 122 -31.97 -16.08 -23.35
CA THR A 122 -31.60 -15.02 -24.30
C THR A 122 -31.79 -13.65 -23.67
N VAL A 123 -32.93 -13.41 -23.01
CA VAL A 123 -33.21 -12.16 -22.26
C VAL A 123 -32.18 -11.92 -21.16
N ILE A 124 -31.82 -12.97 -20.41
CA ILE A 124 -30.78 -12.87 -19.39
C ILE A 124 -29.42 -12.54 -20.03
N ASN A 125 -29.10 -13.13 -21.19
CA ASN A 125 -27.84 -12.85 -21.87
C ASN A 125 -27.76 -11.40 -22.36
N THR A 126 -28.82 -10.85 -22.95
CA THR A 126 -28.86 -9.46 -23.41
C THR A 126 -28.77 -8.46 -22.24
N LEU A 127 -29.42 -8.75 -21.11
CA LEU A 127 -29.28 -7.95 -19.88
C LEU A 127 -27.84 -7.94 -19.33
N ILE A 128 -27.16 -9.10 -19.34
CA ILE A 128 -25.76 -9.19 -18.91
C ILE A 128 -24.85 -8.41 -19.86
N GLN A 129 -25.05 -8.53 -21.17
CA GLN A 129 -24.28 -7.76 -22.17
C GLN A 129 -24.44 -6.25 -21.99
N ALA A 130 -25.66 -5.79 -21.70
CA ALA A 130 -25.94 -4.38 -21.41
C ALA A 130 -25.20 -3.89 -20.15
N VAL A 131 -25.15 -4.68 -19.08
CA VAL A 131 -24.37 -4.34 -17.87
C VAL A 131 -22.87 -4.27 -18.14
N LEU A 132 -22.36 -5.12 -19.04
CA LEU A 132 -20.95 -5.12 -19.43
C LEU A 132 -20.58 -3.98 -20.39
N GLY A 133 -21.51 -3.09 -20.73
CA GLY A 133 -21.26 -1.95 -21.61
C GLY A 133 -21.37 -2.26 -23.10
N SER A 134 -21.96 -3.40 -23.46
CA SER A 134 -22.23 -3.78 -24.86
C SER A 134 -23.73 -4.10 -25.03
N PRO A 135 -24.65 -3.15 -24.81
CA PRO A 135 -26.07 -3.38 -25.03
C PRO A 135 -26.37 -3.67 -26.49
N ASN A 136 -27.02 -4.81 -26.76
CA ASN A 136 -27.52 -5.16 -28.08
C ASN A 136 -28.97 -4.65 -28.21
N PHE A 137 -29.19 -3.60 -29.01
CA PHE A 137 -30.51 -3.02 -29.26
C PHE A 137 -31.23 -3.68 -30.44
N ASP A 138 -30.48 -4.26 -31.38
CA ASP A 138 -31.00 -4.89 -32.60
C ASP A 138 -31.98 -6.03 -32.25
N TYR A 139 -31.73 -6.75 -31.15
CA TYR A 139 -32.61 -7.80 -30.65
C TYR A 139 -34.06 -7.32 -30.38
N TYR A 140 -34.21 -6.09 -29.87
CA TYR A 140 -35.53 -5.52 -29.54
C TYR A 140 -36.11 -4.67 -30.68
N ASP A 141 -35.31 -4.36 -31.71
CA ASP A 141 -35.73 -3.64 -32.92
C ASP A 141 -36.25 -4.62 -34.00
N GLU A 142 -35.68 -5.82 -34.09
CA GLU A 142 -36.14 -6.90 -34.98
C GLU A 142 -37.45 -7.57 -34.51
N LEU A 143 -37.75 -7.50 -33.21
CA LEU A 143 -39.04 -7.92 -32.67
C LEU A 143 -40.10 -6.83 -32.92
N GLU A 144 -40.69 -6.80 -34.12
CA GLU A 144 -41.85 -5.95 -34.47
C GLU A 144 -43.02 -6.04 -33.45
N SER A 145 -43.04 -7.06 -32.59
CA SER A 145 -44.11 -7.38 -31.64
C SER A 145 -43.93 -6.79 -30.23
N ALA A 146 -42.69 -6.50 -29.80
CA ALA A 146 -42.40 -5.97 -28.45
C ALA A 146 -42.38 -4.42 -28.40
N TYR A 147 -42.71 -3.78 -29.53
CA TYR A 147 -42.79 -2.34 -29.70
C TYR A 147 -44.12 -1.82 -29.11
N PRO A 148 -44.15 -0.80 -28.22
CA PRO A 148 -43.06 0.09 -27.80
C PRO A 148 -42.48 -0.20 -26.39
N PHE A 149 -43.13 -1.04 -25.57
CA PHE A 149 -42.85 -1.12 -24.13
C PHE A 149 -41.54 -1.84 -23.80
N GLY A 150 -41.16 -2.87 -24.56
CA GLY A 150 -39.92 -3.63 -24.32
C GLY A 150 -38.66 -2.80 -24.59
N LEU A 151 -38.68 -2.04 -25.68
CA LEU A 151 -37.60 -1.15 -26.10
C LEU A 151 -37.41 0.01 -25.09
N ILE A 152 -38.51 0.62 -24.62
CA ILE A 152 -38.45 1.66 -23.58
C ILE A 152 -37.87 1.10 -22.27
N LEU A 153 -38.30 -0.09 -21.86
CA LEU A 153 -37.82 -0.73 -20.64
C LEU A 153 -36.32 -1.07 -20.74
N TYR A 154 -35.86 -1.51 -21.92
CA TYR A 154 -34.45 -1.80 -22.18
C TYR A 154 -33.57 -0.53 -22.25
N TYR A 155 -34.10 0.58 -22.77
CA TYR A 155 -33.43 1.89 -22.65
C TYR A 155 -33.33 2.36 -21.20
N ALA A 156 -34.41 2.23 -20.42
CA ALA A 156 -34.40 2.58 -18.99
C ALA A 156 -33.38 1.74 -18.21
N TRP A 157 -33.30 0.43 -18.52
CA TRP A 157 -32.27 -0.47 -18.00
C TRP A 157 -30.86 0.00 -18.34
N SER A 158 -30.60 0.33 -19.61
CA SER A 158 -29.28 0.74 -20.09
C SER A 158 -28.84 2.07 -19.47
N VAL A 159 -29.76 3.04 -19.35
CA VAL A 159 -29.48 4.31 -18.65
C VAL A 159 -29.20 4.08 -17.17
N ALA A 160 -30.04 3.30 -16.49
CA ALA A 160 -29.83 3.03 -15.07
C ALA A 160 -28.49 2.32 -14.82
N THR A 161 -28.15 1.29 -15.60
CA THR A 161 -26.92 0.51 -15.39
C THR A 161 -25.66 1.24 -15.83
N ILE A 162 -25.63 1.76 -17.06
CA ILE A 162 -24.41 2.36 -17.64
C ILE A 162 -24.22 3.80 -17.15
N VAL A 163 -25.29 4.60 -17.01
CA VAL A 163 -25.15 6.02 -16.68
C VAL A 163 -25.20 6.26 -15.18
N ILE A 164 -26.12 5.63 -14.45
CA ILE A 164 -26.25 5.89 -13.01
C ILE A 164 -25.30 4.96 -12.25
N LEU A 165 -25.47 3.65 -12.44
CA LEU A 165 -24.79 2.67 -11.60
C LEU A 165 -23.26 2.70 -11.81
N LEU A 166 -22.77 2.67 -13.05
CA LEU A 166 -21.33 2.68 -13.32
C LEU A 166 -20.65 3.95 -12.77
N ASN A 167 -21.26 5.12 -12.95
CA ASN A 167 -20.70 6.39 -12.47
C ASN A 167 -20.65 6.46 -10.93
N VAL A 168 -21.67 5.95 -10.24
CA VAL A 168 -21.66 5.84 -8.77
C VAL A 168 -20.56 4.88 -8.31
N LEU A 169 -20.35 3.76 -9.00
CA LEU A 169 -19.27 2.82 -8.68
C LEU A 169 -17.89 3.48 -8.81
N VAL A 170 -17.65 4.24 -9.88
CA VAL A 170 -16.40 4.98 -10.09
C VAL A 170 -16.18 6.03 -9.00
N ALA A 171 -17.23 6.76 -8.61
CA ALA A 171 -17.13 7.75 -7.54
C ALA A 171 -16.74 7.11 -6.19
N LEU A 172 -17.31 5.95 -5.87
CA LEU A 172 -16.96 5.20 -4.66
C LEU A 172 -15.53 4.66 -4.71
N PHE A 173 -15.07 4.19 -5.87
CA PHE A 173 -13.67 3.78 -6.04
C PHE A 173 -12.73 4.97 -5.86
N SER A 174 -13.03 6.16 -6.36
CA SER A 174 -12.17 7.34 -6.14
C SER A 174 -11.97 7.66 -4.65
N SER A 175 -13.01 7.50 -3.83
CA SER A 175 -12.95 7.81 -2.39
C SER A 175 -12.11 6.82 -1.56
N ALA A 176 -11.87 5.61 -2.06
CA ALA A 176 -11.20 4.56 -1.30
C ALA A 176 -9.67 4.51 -1.53
N TYR A 177 -9.13 5.34 -2.43
CA TYR A 177 -7.69 5.36 -2.76
C TYR A 177 -6.80 5.95 -1.65
N GLU A 178 -7.34 6.72 -0.71
CA GLU A 178 -6.57 7.45 0.32
C GLU A 178 -6.20 6.59 1.54
N SER A 179 -5.41 5.51 1.40
CA SER A 179 -4.91 4.82 2.60
C SER A 179 -3.55 4.13 2.44
N GLU A 180 -2.47 4.87 2.72
CA GLU A 180 -1.10 4.33 2.83
C GLU A 180 -0.90 3.55 4.15
N GLU A 181 -1.52 3.98 5.25
CA GLU A 181 -1.36 3.38 6.59
C GLU A 181 -1.86 1.92 6.68
N THR A 182 -2.93 1.60 5.95
CA THR A 182 -3.49 0.24 5.89
C THR A 182 -2.50 -0.78 5.33
N PHE A 183 -1.64 -0.36 4.40
CA PHE A 183 -0.62 -1.24 3.82
C PHE A 183 0.46 -1.60 4.85
N LEU A 184 0.95 -0.64 5.63
CA LEU A 184 1.96 -0.93 6.66
C LEU A 184 1.43 -1.92 7.70
N ALA A 185 0.18 -1.75 8.15
CA ALA A 185 -0.46 -2.66 9.09
C ALA A 185 -0.62 -4.07 8.52
N PHE A 186 -1.04 -4.19 7.25
CA PHE A 186 -1.17 -5.47 6.56
C PHE A 186 0.19 -6.15 6.32
N PHE A 187 1.20 -5.39 5.91
CA PHE A 187 2.56 -5.89 5.71
C PHE A 187 3.18 -6.38 7.02
N ALA A 188 2.98 -5.66 8.12
CA ALA A 188 3.41 -6.08 9.45
C ALA A 188 2.73 -7.40 9.86
N SER A 189 1.40 -7.51 9.68
CA SER A 189 0.65 -8.75 9.96
C SER A 189 1.18 -9.93 9.14
N LYS A 190 1.36 -9.76 7.82
CA LYS A 190 1.83 -10.81 6.92
C LYS A 190 3.29 -11.21 7.18
N THR A 191 4.12 -10.25 7.58
CA THR A 191 5.51 -10.51 7.99
C THR A 191 5.56 -11.34 9.26
N VAL A 192 4.72 -11.01 10.26
CA VAL A 192 4.58 -11.81 11.49
C VAL A 192 4.14 -13.24 11.15
N ASP A 193 3.14 -13.41 10.28
CA ASP A 193 2.67 -14.74 9.87
C ASP A 193 3.71 -15.57 9.09
N SER A 194 4.59 -14.93 8.32
CA SER A 194 5.64 -15.62 7.55
C SER A 194 6.85 -16.04 8.39
N ILE A 195 7.18 -15.29 9.45
CA ILE A 195 8.36 -15.53 10.30
C ILE A 195 8.05 -16.52 11.45
N LEU A 196 6.78 -16.64 11.86
CA LEU A 196 6.42 -17.51 12.97
C LEU A 196 6.51 -19.02 12.60
N PRO A 197 7.15 -19.85 13.44
CA PRO A 197 7.31 -21.28 13.17
C PRO A 197 5.97 -22.03 13.22
N LEU A 198 5.83 -23.03 12.34
CA LEU A 198 4.63 -23.84 12.10
C LEU A 198 3.83 -24.26 13.36
N PRO A 199 4.45 -24.67 14.49
CA PRO A 199 3.70 -25.11 15.67
C PRO A 199 2.88 -24.01 16.36
N ARG A 200 3.28 -22.74 16.22
CA ARG A 200 2.56 -21.59 16.79
C ARG A 200 1.58 -20.97 15.78
N ALA A 201 1.90 -21.02 14.49
CA ALA A 201 0.98 -20.65 13.41
C ALA A 201 -0.26 -21.57 13.37
N ILE A 202 -0.10 -22.88 13.66
CA ILE A 202 -1.24 -23.80 13.80
C ILE A 202 -2.18 -23.40 14.96
N GLN A 203 -1.67 -22.68 15.97
CA GLN A 203 -2.46 -22.28 17.15
C GLN A 203 -3.10 -20.90 17.03
N ARG A 204 -2.60 -20.04 16.14
CA ARG A 204 -3.13 -18.70 15.91
C ARG A 204 -2.97 -18.40 14.42
N GLU A 205 -4.10 -18.44 13.73
CA GLU A 205 -4.26 -18.03 12.33
C GLU A 205 -3.70 -18.98 11.25
N SER A 206 -4.66 -19.48 10.45
CA SER A 206 -4.51 -19.84 9.04
C SER A 206 -3.34 -20.75 8.64
N LEU A 207 -3.73 -21.99 8.32
CA LEU A 207 -2.98 -22.86 7.42
C LEU A 207 -2.83 -22.15 6.06
N HIS A 208 -1.82 -21.29 5.92
CA HIS A 208 -1.35 -20.86 4.60
C HIS A 208 -1.01 -22.13 3.81
N PRO A 209 -1.39 -22.20 2.52
CA PRO A 209 -0.96 -23.28 1.65
C PRO A 209 0.55 -23.44 1.78
N ILE A 210 0.98 -24.69 1.86
CA ILE A 210 2.39 -25.06 1.89
C ILE A 210 3.00 -24.48 0.61
N ASP A 211 3.70 -23.36 0.75
CA ASP A 211 4.50 -22.78 -0.33
C ASP A 211 5.56 -23.82 -0.75
N GLU A 212 6.03 -23.80 -2.00
CA GLU A 212 7.01 -24.79 -2.49
C GLU A 212 8.32 -24.81 -1.68
N SER A 213 8.64 -23.71 -0.99
CA SER A 213 9.76 -23.59 -0.04
C SER A 213 9.50 -24.25 1.33
N ARG A 214 8.24 -24.54 1.69
CA ARG A 214 7.82 -25.18 2.95
C ARG A 214 7.81 -26.71 2.90
N LEU A 215 8.12 -27.32 1.76
CA LEU A 215 8.38 -28.76 1.63
C LEU A 215 9.49 -29.24 2.56
N ILE A 216 10.46 -28.37 2.89
CA ILE A 216 11.52 -28.65 3.85
C ILE A 216 10.97 -28.79 5.28
N GLU A 217 9.96 -28.00 5.67
CA GLU A 217 9.30 -28.12 6.98
C GLU A 217 8.41 -29.37 7.07
N LEU A 218 7.80 -29.80 5.96
CA LEU A 218 7.03 -31.06 5.90
C LEU A 218 7.90 -32.29 6.21
N VAL A 219 9.19 -32.25 5.84
CA VAL A 219 10.17 -33.30 6.16
C VAL A 219 10.58 -33.28 7.64
N ILE A 220 10.46 -32.13 8.31
CA ILE A 220 10.82 -31.95 9.73
C ILE A 220 9.63 -32.23 10.67
N LEU A 221 8.40 -32.09 10.18
CA LEU A 221 7.17 -32.39 10.94
C LEU A 221 7.12 -33.81 11.56
N PRO A 222 7.50 -34.90 10.85
CA PRO A 222 7.51 -36.23 11.45
C PRO A 222 8.58 -36.39 12.55
N LEU A 223 9.62 -35.54 12.59
CA LEU A 223 10.60 -35.55 13.69
C LEU A 223 10.00 -35.07 15.02
N GLU A 224 8.88 -34.35 15.03
CA GLU A 224 8.20 -33.91 16.26
C GLU A 224 7.70 -35.10 17.10
N PHE A 225 7.31 -36.19 16.44
CA PHE A 225 6.83 -37.41 17.12
C PHE A 225 7.97 -38.24 17.73
N ILE A 226 9.20 -38.07 17.26
CA ILE A 226 10.36 -38.87 17.66
C ILE A 226 11.25 -38.10 18.66
N VAL A 227 11.22 -36.76 18.64
CA VAL A 227 12.20 -35.92 19.34
C VAL A 227 11.56 -35.08 20.46
N SER A 228 12.25 -34.97 21.60
CA SER A 228 11.78 -34.13 22.72
C SER A 228 11.65 -32.64 22.31
N LYS A 229 10.65 -31.94 22.88
CA LYS A 229 10.33 -30.53 22.54
C LYS A 229 11.54 -29.57 22.60
N ARG A 230 12.50 -29.83 23.49
CA ARG A 230 13.72 -29.01 23.65
C ARG A 230 14.71 -29.20 22.49
N THR A 231 14.87 -30.43 22.02
CA THR A 231 15.77 -30.74 20.91
C THR A 231 15.16 -30.30 19.58
N TYR A 232 13.84 -30.48 19.42
CA TYR A 232 13.10 -29.98 18.27
C TYR A 232 13.22 -28.45 18.12
N ALA A 233 13.07 -27.70 19.22
CA ALA A 233 13.25 -26.25 19.22
C ALA A 233 14.68 -25.82 18.84
N ARG A 234 15.71 -26.57 19.25
CA ARG A 234 17.11 -26.28 18.91
C ARG A 234 17.39 -26.54 17.42
N ILE A 235 16.91 -27.66 16.89
CA ILE A 235 17.04 -28.01 15.47
C ILE A 235 16.32 -26.98 14.60
N ASN A 236 15.07 -26.64 14.94
CA ASN A 236 14.30 -25.64 14.22
C ASN A 236 14.98 -24.27 14.26
N ARG A 237 15.52 -23.85 15.41
CA ARG A 237 16.25 -22.58 15.53
C ARG A 237 17.50 -22.55 14.65
N VAL A 238 18.29 -23.62 14.62
CA VAL A 238 19.47 -23.70 13.75
C VAL A 238 19.06 -23.66 12.29
N LEU A 239 18.06 -24.46 11.90
CA LEU A 239 17.59 -24.56 10.52
C LEU A 239 16.99 -23.23 10.01
N MET A 240 16.13 -22.59 10.80
CA MET A 240 15.63 -21.24 10.49
C MET A 240 16.76 -20.22 10.43
N THR A 241 17.74 -20.27 11.35
CA THR A 241 18.88 -19.35 11.30
C THR A 241 19.70 -19.54 10.01
N THR A 242 19.99 -20.78 9.62
CA THR A 242 20.76 -21.08 8.41
C THR A 242 20.01 -20.72 7.13
N LEU A 243 18.71 -21.02 7.07
CA LEU A 243 17.88 -20.76 5.89
C LEU A 243 17.59 -19.28 5.71
N PHE A 244 17.38 -18.53 6.80
CA PHE A 244 17.15 -17.09 6.76
C PHE A 244 18.43 -16.24 6.69
N ILE A 245 19.60 -16.75 7.09
CA ILE A 245 20.87 -16.02 6.99
C ILE A 245 21.17 -15.62 5.56
N ILE A 246 20.95 -16.51 4.59
CA ILE A 246 21.28 -16.27 3.18
C ILE A 246 20.43 -15.13 2.59
N PRO A 247 19.08 -15.18 2.62
CA PRO A 247 18.25 -14.09 2.14
C PRO A 247 18.38 -12.82 2.98
N MET A 248 18.52 -12.90 4.31
CA MET A 248 18.74 -11.70 5.15
C MET A 248 20.07 -11.01 4.83
N PHE A 249 21.13 -11.78 4.57
CA PHE A 249 22.42 -11.23 4.16
C PHE A 249 22.32 -10.62 2.76
N CYS A 250 21.64 -11.27 1.83
CA CYS A 250 21.37 -10.71 0.49
C CYS A 250 20.54 -9.42 0.56
N ILE A 251 19.51 -9.36 1.40
CA ILE A 251 18.70 -8.15 1.63
C ILE A 251 19.56 -7.07 2.28
N ALA A 252 20.36 -7.39 3.30
CA ALA A 252 21.25 -6.43 3.95
C ALA A 252 22.33 -5.88 2.99
N VAL A 253 22.87 -6.72 2.11
CA VAL A 253 23.81 -6.30 1.07
C VAL A 253 23.12 -5.46 0.01
N TYR A 254 21.90 -5.83 -0.41
CA TYR A 254 21.10 -5.05 -1.35
C TYR A 254 20.76 -3.67 -0.76
N GLU A 255 20.24 -3.64 0.46
CA GLU A 255 19.86 -2.41 1.16
C GLU A 255 21.07 -1.51 1.43
N SER A 256 22.21 -2.08 1.81
CA SER A 256 23.47 -1.32 2.00
C SER A 256 24.08 -0.79 0.70
N ARG A 257 23.75 -1.37 -0.46
CA ARG A 257 24.30 -0.97 -1.77
C ARG A 257 23.35 -0.08 -2.59
N ILE A 258 22.03 -0.24 -2.43
CA ILE A 258 21.02 0.32 -3.36
C ILE A 258 20.04 1.31 -2.71
N SER A 259 19.87 1.33 -1.38
CA SER A 259 18.90 2.23 -0.75
C SER A 259 19.53 3.55 -0.27
N PRO A 260 19.39 4.67 -1.00
CA PRO A 260 19.64 6.00 -0.44
C PRO A 260 18.63 6.33 0.68
N VAL A 261 17.50 5.61 0.76
CA VAL A 261 16.43 5.82 1.74
C VAL A 261 16.89 5.51 3.16
N ARG A 262 17.81 4.56 3.36
CA ARG A 262 18.37 4.28 4.69
C ARG A 262 19.29 5.40 5.19
N ARG A 263 19.94 6.16 4.30
CA ARG A 263 20.68 7.36 4.72
C ARG A 263 19.74 8.42 5.26
N THR A 264 18.57 8.61 4.66
CA THR A 264 17.54 9.54 5.15
C THR A 264 16.81 9.02 6.39
N ASP A 265 16.41 7.75 6.42
CA ASP A 265 15.65 7.18 7.55
C ASP A 265 16.50 6.96 8.81
N LEU A 266 17.77 6.54 8.64
CA LEU A 266 18.68 6.44 9.78
C LEU A 266 19.07 7.83 10.30
N HIS A 267 19.18 8.83 9.41
CA HIS A 267 19.37 10.22 9.80
C HIS A 267 18.13 10.78 10.51
N ALA A 268 16.92 10.41 10.08
CA ALA A 268 15.65 10.77 10.74
C ALA A 268 15.41 10.03 12.08
N LEU A 269 16.11 8.92 12.33
CA LEU A 269 16.07 8.17 13.60
C LEU A 269 17.19 8.57 14.57
N VAL A 270 18.31 9.10 14.07
CA VAL A 270 19.49 9.51 14.87
C VAL A 270 19.49 11.01 15.14
N CYS A 271 19.00 11.82 14.21
CA CYS A 271 18.58 13.18 14.51
C CYS A 271 17.20 13.08 15.14
N GLU A 272 17.02 13.70 16.32
CA GLU A 272 15.69 14.17 16.69
C GLU A 272 15.14 14.97 15.49
N PRO A 273 13.83 14.94 15.19
CA PRO A 273 13.28 15.87 14.23
C PRO A 273 13.65 17.27 14.73
N ASP A 274 14.67 17.87 14.12
CA ASP A 274 14.80 19.31 14.16
C ASP A 274 13.51 19.77 13.50
N ASP A 275 12.56 20.25 14.30
CA ASP A 275 11.36 20.99 13.90
C ASP A 275 11.70 22.26 13.08
N TYR A 276 12.96 22.41 12.66
CA TYR A 276 13.49 23.40 11.75
C TYR A 276 13.71 22.77 10.38
N GLN A 277 12.64 22.22 9.80
CA GLN A 277 12.50 22.34 8.36
C GLN A 277 12.66 23.84 8.05
N GLU A 278 13.64 24.20 7.21
CA GLU A 278 13.83 25.59 6.78
C GLU A 278 12.45 26.12 6.37
N ALA A 279 11.89 27.01 7.18
CA ALA A 279 10.57 27.56 6.90
C ALA A 279 10.69 28.27 5.54
N GLU A 280 9.98 27.75 4.54
CA GLU A 280 9.91 28.36 3.19
C GLU A 280 9.38 29.81 3.26
N GLU A 281 8.85 30.24 4.41
CA GLU A 281 8.32 31.57 4.62
C GLU A 281 8.64 32.11 6.03
N ASN A 282 9.17 33.33 6.11
CA ASN A 282 9.26 34.07 7.36
C ASN A 282 7.83 34.28 7.91
N PRO A 283 7.50 33.88 9.14
CA PRO A 283 6.17 34.10 9.68
C PRO A 283 5.90 35.60 9.79
N GLU A 284 4.92 36.10 9.03
CA GLU A 284 4.39 37.45 9.21
C GLU A 284 3.66 37.53 10.55
N PRO A 285 3.76 38.65 11.29
CA PRO A 285 3.08 38.80 12.57
C PRO A 285 1.57 38.67 12.36
N ALA A 286 0.98 37.63 12.97
CA ALA A 286 -0.45 37.34 12.87
C ALA A 286 -1.30 38.58 13.17
N SER A 287 -2.15 38.97 12.22
CA SER A 287 -3.08 40.09 12.33
C SER A 287 -4.34 39.76 13.14
N GLU A 288 -4.53 38.49 13.53
CA GLU A 288 -5.72 38.05 14.24
C GLU A 288 -5.63 38.36 15.74
N GLU A 289 -6.29 39.46 16.12
CA GLU A 289 -6.61 39.80 17.51
C GLU A 289 -7.61 38.78 18.08
N ARG A 290 -7.13 37.78 18.82
CA ARG A 290 -7.94 37.15 19.87
C ARG A 290 -7.56 37.78 21.21
N ASP A 291 -8.57 38.33 21.90
CA ASP A 291 -8.49 38.79 23.29
C ASP A 291 -7.62 40.03 23.57
N GLY A 292 -7.50 40.97 22.62
CA GLY A 292 -6.92 42.31 22.87
C GLY A 292 -5.43 42.34 23.24
N ALA A 293 -4.73 41.21 23.16
CA ALA A 293 -3.29 41.10 23.38
C ALA A 293 -2.59 40.78 22.06
N LYS A 294 -1.75 41.70 21.59
CA LYS A 294 -0.85 41.46 20.45
C LYS A 294 0.24 40.48 20.86
N ILE A 295 0.29 39.32 20.21
CA ILE A 295 1.19 38.20 20.53
C ILE A 295 2.67 38.57 20.26
N ALA A 296 2.94 39.39 19.23
CA ALA A 296 4.29 39.90 18.96
C ALA A 296 4.25 41.39 18.57
N LYS A 297 5.13 42.21 19.19
CA LYS A 297 5.30 43.63 18.85
C LYS A 297 6.42 43.87 17.83
N VAL A 298 7.24 42.87 17.56
CA VAL A 298 8.50 43.00 16.83
C VAL A 298 8.58 41.93 15.75
N GLU A 299 9.02 42.30 14.55
CA GLU A 299 9.20 41.39 13.44
C GLU A 299 10.28 40.34 13.73
N PHE A 300 10.08 39.14 13.18
CA PHE A 300 10.95 37.98 13.37
C PHE A 300 12.40 38.24 12.92
N GLU A 301 12.62 39.05 11.89
CA GLU A 301 13.98 39.41 11.44
C GLU A 301 14.80 40.17 12.50
N GLN A 302 14.14 41.01 13.30
CA GLN A 302 14.82 41.76 14.35
C GLN A 302 15.19 40.86 15.54
N LEU A 303 14.40 39.81 15.76
CA LEU A 303 14.68 38.77 16.76
C LEU A 303 15.82 37.87 16.29
N LYS A 304 15.86 37.49 15.00
CA LYS A 304 16.92 36.68 14.41
C LYS A 304 18.31 37.32 14.57
N LYS A 305 18.42 38.64 14.42
CA LYS A 305 19.68 39.38 14.64
C LYS A 305 20.20 39.34 16.08
N ARG A 306 19.35 38.97 17.05
CA ARG A 306 19.68 38.97 18.48
C ARG A 306 19.94 37.56 19.02
N MET A 307 19.64 36.52 18.24
CA MET A 307 19.91 35.14 18.60
C MET A 307 21.31 34.72 18.13
N PRO A 308 22.03 33.87 18.90
CA PRO A 308 23.26 33.26 18.44
C PRO A 308 22.98 32.36 17.21
N ASP A 309 23.89 32.38 16.24
CA ASP A 309 23.72 31.66 14.98
C ASP A 309 23.95 30.15 15.19
N LEU A 310 22.90 29.35 15.06
CA LEU A 310 22.93 27.90 15.32
C LEU A 310 23.63 27.08 14.22
N GLN A 311 23.95 27.69 13.08
CA GLN A 311 24.71 27.01 12.02
C GLN A 311 26.21 26.89 12.31
N ARG A 312 26.68 27.48 13.42
CA ARG A 312 28.09 27.49 13.80
C ARG A 312 28.43 26.35 14.74
N SER A 313 29.63 25.80 14.58
CA SER A 313 30.24 24.93 15.60
C SER A 313 30.36 25.71 16.92
N PRO A 314 30.08 25.10 18.09
CA PRO A 314 30.13 25.77 19.39
C PRO A 314 31.52 26.37 19.71
N VAL A 315 32.57 25.83 19.09
CA VAL A 315 33.94 26.35 19.21
C VAL A 315 34.13 27.63 18.40
N GLY A 316 33.58 27.70 17.18
CA GLY A 316 33.68 28.88 16.31
C GLY A 316 32.91 30.07 16.86
N GLU A 317 31.72 29.84 17.42
CA GLU A 317 30.93 30.88 18.07
C GLU A 317 31.64 31.46 19.31
N CYS A 318 32.28 30.59 20.12
CA CYS A 318 33.08 31.03 21.26
C CYS A 318 34.29 31.86 20.81
N LEU A 319 34.96 31.47 19.72
CA LEU A 319 36.12 32.20 19.18
C LEU A 319 35.71 33.57 18.64
N TYR A 320 34.60 33.66 17.92
CA TYR A 320 34.02 34.91 17.44
C TYR A 320 33.70 35.87 18.59
N GLN A 321 32.99 35.40 19.61
CA GLN A 321 32.65 36.21 20.79
C GLN A 321 33.90 36.70 21.54
N ILE A 322 34.95 35.87 21.65
CA ILE A 322 36.23 36.27 22.24
C ILE A 322 36.92 37.35 21.40
N LEU A 323 36.91 37.25 20.07
CA LEU A 323 37.51 38.24 19.18
C LEU A 323 36.73 39.56 19.20
N GLU A 324 35.41 39.50 19.27
CA GLU A 324 34.55 40.68 19.40
C GLU A 324 34.77 41.38 20.76
N LEU A 325 34.80 40.64 21.86
CA LEU A 325 35.14 41.18 23.19
C LEU A 325 36.53 41.81 23.22
N LYS A 326 37.53 41.21 22.56
CA LYS A 326 38.88 41.79 22.45
C LYS A 326 38.86 43.10 21.66
N LYS A 327 38.05 43.20 20.61
CA LYS A 327 37.88 44.42 19.84
C LYS A 327 37.23 45.52 20.68
N GLU A 328 36.16 45.23 21.42
CA GLU A 328 35.49 46.19 22.30
C GLU A 328 36.41 46.67 23.44
N LEU A 329 37.18 45.76 24.04
CA LEU A 329 38.19 46.11 25.04
C LEU A 329 39.29 46.99 24.46
N ALA A 330 39.73 46.72 23.22
CA ALA A 330 40.73 47.54 22.54
C ALA A 330 40.18 48.95 22.23
N THR A 331 38.91 49.08 21.84
CA THR A 331 38.28 50.38 21.61
C THR A 331 38.11 51.17 22.90
N MET A 332 37.61 50.55 23.98
CA MET A 332 37.49 51.20 25.29
C MET A 332 38.85 51.63 25.85
N ARG A 333 39.88 50.79 25.71
CA ARG A 333 41.25 51.16 26.11
C ARG A 333 41.81 52.30 25.26
N SER A 334 41.48 52.35 23.97
CA SER A 334 41.90 53.46 23.10
C SER A 334 41.23 54.79 23.47
N GLU A 335 39.97 54.76 23.90
CA GLU A 335 39.25 55.94 24.41
C GLU A 335 39.86 56.43 25.73
N LEU A 336 40.14 55.51 26.65
CA LEU A 336 40.85 55.80 27.91
C LEU A 336 42.26 56.36 27.66
N ALA A 337 43.03 55.78 26.74
CA ALA A 337 44.36 56.29 26.36
C ALA A 337 44.28 57.69 25.73
N GLY A 338 43.23 57.95 24.95
CA GLY A 338 42.94 59.28 24.41
C GLY A 338 42.62 60.31 25.49
N MET A 339 41.91 59.92 26.56
CA MET A 339 41.69 60.78 27.73
C MET A 339 42.96 61.02 28.55
N ARG A 340 43.90 60.07 28.52
CA ARG A 340 45.20 60.14 29.23
C ARG A 340 46.28 60.89 28.44
N GLY A 341 45.99 61.34 27.21
CA GLY A 341 46.92 62.10 26.37
C GLY A 341 48.04 61.27 25.72
N ASP A 342 47.86 59.94 25.64
CA ASP A 342 48.88 59.00 25.17
C ASP A 342 48.61 58.57 23.72
N ASP A 343 48.93 59.46 22.77
CA ASP A 343 48.59 59.30 21.35
C ASP A 343 49.26 58.08 20.68
N GLY A 344 50.41 57.64 21.21
CA GLY A 344 51.11 56.45 20.74
C GLY A 344 50.38 55.15 21.08
N GLU A 345 49.95 55.01 22.33
CA GLU A 345 49.19 53.84 22.82
C GLU A 345 47.82 53.75 22.11
N LYS A 346 47.17 54.91 21.90
CA LYS A 346 45.90 55.01 21.17
C LYS A 346 46.02 54.51 19.72
N ALA A 347 47.06 54.90 19.00
CA ALA A 347 47.26 54.48 17.60
C ALA A 347 47.53 52.97 17.47
N GLN A 348 48.17 52.36 18.47
CA GLN A 348 48.45 50.93 18.50
C GLN A 348 47.18 50.12 18.81
N LEU A 349 46.41 50.52 19.83
CA LEU A 349 45.14 49.88 20.18
C LEU A 349 44.10 49.99 19.06
N ALA A 350 44.10 51.10 18.30
CA ALA A 350 43.25 51.24 17.12
C ALA A 350 43.64 50.29 15.97
N LYS A 351 44.93 49.95 15.83
CA LYS A 351 45.39 48.93 14.86
C LYS A 351 44.98 47.53 15.31
N ASP A 352 45.12 47.22 16.59
CA ASP A 352 44.73 45.93 17.16
C ASP A 352 43.21 45.70 17.04
N ALA A 353 42.38 46.73 17.31
CA ALA A 353 40.94 46.67 17.10
C ALA A 353 40.56 46.39 15.63
N LYS A 354 41.27 46.99 14.67
CA LYS A 354 41.07 46.71 13.24
C LYS A 354 41.47 45.28 12.86
N ARG A 355 42.53 44.75 13.46
CA ARG A 355 42.99 43.38 13.25
C ARG A 355 41.99 42.37 13.80
N TYR A 356 41.56 42.51 15.06
CA TYR A 356 40.54 41.63 15.64
C TYR A 356 39.21 41.68 14.87
N GLY A 357 38.82 42.86 14.38
CA GLY A 357 37.64 42.98 13.53
C GLY A 357 37.78 42.32 12.14
N LYS A 358 39.01 42.17 11.62
CA LYS A 358 39.26 41.46 10.36
C LYS A 358 39.31 39.94 10.58
N GLU A 359 39.91 39.49 11.67
CA GLU A 359 39.93 38.09 12.10
C GLU A 359 38.49 37.59 12.38
N ALA A 360 37.69 38.37 13.10
CA ALA A 360 36.28 38.05 13.35
C ALA A 360 35.40 38.01 12.10
N LYS A 361 35.75 38.78 11.05
CA LYS A 361 35.04 38.72 9.76
C LYS A 361 35.44 37.52 8.91
N ALA A 362 36.70 37.09 8.98
CA ALA A 362 37.15 35.89 8.29
C ALA A 362 36.45 34.64 8.84
N GLU A 363 36.31 34.56 10.16
CA GLU A 363 35.52 33.51 10.86
C GLU A 363 34.00 33.61 10.61
N LEU A 364 33.53 34.68 9.95
CA LEU A 364 32.13 34.86 9.59
C LEU A 364 31.83 34.38 8.15
N GLU A 365 32.88 34.18 7.34
CA GLU A 365 32.81 33.77 5.93
C GLU A 365 33.21 32.29 5.72
N GLU A 366 33.87 31.65 6.70
CA GLU A 366 34.10 30.20 6.80
C GLU A 366 32.98 29.50 7.57
#